data_AF-U1P5K4-F1
#
_entry.id   AF-U1P5K4-F1
#
_cell.length_a   1.000
_cell.length_b   1.000
_cell.length_c   1.000
_cell.angle_alpha   90.00
_cell.angle_beta   90.00
_cell.angle_gamma   90.00
#
_symmetry.space_group_name_H-M   'P 1'
#
loop_
_entity.id
_entity.type
_entity.pdbx_description
1 polymer ?
#
loop_
_entity_poly.entity_id
_entity_poly.type
_entity_poly.pdbx_seq_one_letter_code
_entity_poly.pdbx_strand_id
1 'polypeptide(L)'
;MKGGNGGQQLQELQKQLEAIDAEVEKIEGEIDNLETEHDEIDEAIEALDTLESGSTVQVPLGGDAYLRAEIQDADEVIVSLGGGYAAEQDQESAVDSLEHKQDSIEDTIEELEVEIEELEDETEDLEKQAQAIQQRMQQQQQQQMSKMQQMQTATATSNDQRLQST
;
A
#
# COMPACT_ATOMS: atom_id res chain seq x y z
N MET A 1 -40.79 4.26 -0.14
CA MET A 1 -39.34 4.53 -0.27
C MET A 1 -38.58 3.55 0.64
N LYS A 2 -38.23 2.34 0.17
CA LYS A 2 -37.44 1.36 0.96
C LYS A 2 -36.45 0.57 0.10
N GLY A 3 -35.97 1.18 -0.99
CA GLY A 3 -34.98 0.61 -1.90
C GLY A 3 -33.62 1.31 -1.87
N GLY A 4 -33.41 2.31 -0.98
CA GLY A 4 -32.20 3.15 -0.97
C GLY A 4 -31.07 2.69 -0.04
N ASN A 5 -31.31 1.78 0.90
CA ASN A 5 -30.33 1.45 1.94
C ASN A 5 -29.17 0.58 1.42
N GLY A 6 -29.43 -0.35 0.50
CA GLY A 6 -28.40 -1.25 -0.04
C GLY A 6 -27.43 -0.56 -0.99
N GLY A 7 -27.91 0.41 -1.78
CA GLY A 7 -27.05 1.21 -2.67
C GLY A 7 -26.10 2.12 -1.89
N GLN A 8 -26.57 2.73 -0.80
CA GLN A 8 -25.74 3.56 0.05
C GLN A 8 -24.67 2.75 0.80
N GLN A 9 -25.02 1.54 1.28
CA GLN A 9 -24.04 0.62 1.89
C GLN A 9 -22.96 0.18 0.90
N LEU A 10 -23.34 -0.13 -0.33
CA LEU A 10 -22.38 -0.52 -1.37
C LEU A 10 -21.43 0.63 -1.75
N GLN A 11 -21.95 1.86 -1.82
CA GLN A 11 -21.12 3.06 -2.07
C GLN A 11 -20.13 3.31 -0.94
N GLU A 12 -20.50 3.03 0.31
CA GLU A 12 -19.58 3.17 1.44
C GLU A 12 -18.47 2.12 1.41
N LEU A 13 -18.82 0.85 1.13
CA LEU A 13 -17.83 -0.22 0.95
C LEU A 13 -16.85 0.07 -0.19
N GLN A 14 -17.33 0.61 -1.31
CA GLN A 14 -16.46 0.99 -2.42
C GLN A 14 -15.43 2.05 -2.02
N LYS A 15 -15.83 3.05 -1.22
CA LYS A 15 -14.89 4.05 -0.72
C LYS A 15 -13.87 3.48 0.26
N GLN A 16 -14.27 2.50 1.05
CA GLN A 16 -13.35 1.82 1.98
C GLN A 16 -12.31 1.01 1.19
N LEU A 17 -12.74 0.24 0.20
CA LEU A 17 -11.84 -0.47 -0.71
C LEU A 17 -10.87 0.48 -1.42
N GLU A 18 -11.38 1.57 -2.00
CA GLU A 18 -10.53 2.60 -2.64
C GLU A 18 -9.52 3.24 -1.67
N ALA A 19 -9.86 3.34 -0.38
CA ALA A 19 -8.96 3.87 0.64
C ALA A 19 -7.87 2.86 1.02
N ILE A 20 -8.22 1.58 1.14
CA ILE A 20 -7.27 0.49 1.40
C ILE A 20 -6.30 0.36 0.23
N ASP A 21 -6.78 0.35 -1.02
CA ASP A 21 -5.92 0.30 -2.20
C ASP A 21 -4.87 1.42 -2.20
N ALA A 22 -5.28 2.64 -1.86
CA ALA A 22 -4.38 3.79 -1.78
C ALA A 22 -3.39 3.70 -0.60
N GLU A 23 -3.75 3.00 0.47
CA GLU A 23 -2.89 2.75 1.62
C GLU A 23 -1.83 1.69 1.29
N VAL A 24 -2.22 0.60 0.62
CA VAL A 24 -1.29 -0.41 0.10
C VAL A 24 -0.27 0.21 -0.86
N GLU A 25 -0.72 0.98 -1.86
CA GLU A 25 0.20 1.68 -2.78
C GLU A 25 1.20 2.60 -2.06
N LYS A 26 0.78 3.21 -0.94
CA LYS A 26 1.65 4.04 -0.12
C LYS A 26 2.69 3.20 0.62
N ILE A 27 2.28 2.07 1.19
CA ILE A 27 3.19 1.16 1.92
C ILE A 27 4.20 0.54 0.95
N GLU A 28 3.76 0.07 -0.22
CA GLU A 28 4.65 -0.44 -1.28
C GLU A 28 5.71 0.61 -1.66
N GLY A 29 5.31 1.87 -1.82
CA GLY A 29 6.25 2.96 -2.08
C GLY A 29 7.21 3.24 -0.92
N GLU A 30 6.83 2.98 0.33
CA GLU A 30 7.72 3.07 1.48
C GLU A 30 8.73 1.92 1.49
N ILE A 31 8.30 0.69 1.18
CA ILE A 31 9.18 -0.47 1.00
C ILE A 31 10.22 -0.22 -0.10
N ASP A 32 9.82 0.26 -1.28
CA ASP A 32 10.74 0.57 -2.39
C ASP A 32 11.85 1.57 -1.97
N ASN A 33 11.51 2.55 -1.14
CA ASN A 33 12.47 3.53 -0.63
C ASN A 33 13.44 2.89 0.37
N LEU A 34 12.93 2.01 1.24
CA LEU A 34 13.74 1.28 2.22
C LEU A 34 14.69 0.29 1.53
N GLU A 35 14.24 -0.41 0.49
CA GLU A 35 15.10 -1.28 -0.33
C GLU A 35 16.19 -0.48 -1.03
N THR A 36 15.86 0.70 -1.58
CA THR A 36 16.87 1.59 -2.17
C THR A 36 17.90 2.05 -1.12
N GLU A 37 17.44 2.40 0.09
CA GLU A 37 18.34 2.80 1.18
C GLU A 37 19.21 1.63 1.66
N HIS A 38 18.70 0.40 1.63
CA HIS A 38 19.46 -0.82 1.92
C HIS A 38 20.58 -1.04 0.90
N ASP A 39 20.28 -0.96 -0.40
CA ASP A 39 21.28 -1.07 -1.47
C ASP A 39 22.37 0.03 -1.35
N GLU A 40 21.97 1.27 -1.02
CA GLU A 40 22.92 2.37 -0.77
C GLU A 40 23.85 2.10 0.41
N ILE A 41 23.36 1.42 1.46
CA ILE A 41 24.16 1.00 2.61
C ILE A 41 25.16 -0.08 2.19
N ASP A 42 24.75 -1.07 1.40
CA ASP A 42 25.64 -2.11 0.87
C ASP A 42 26.80 -1.50 0.07
N GLU A 43 26.49 -0.57 -0.85
CA GLU A 43 27.52 0.15 -1.62
C GLU A 43 28.47 0.95 -0.70
N ALA A 44 27.94 1.53 0.38
CA ALA A 44 28.74 2.28 1.34
C ALA A 44 29.70 1.35 2.13
N ILE A 45 29.24 0.17 2.56
CA ILE A 45 30.07 -0.83 3.23
C ILE A 45 31.18 -1.31 2.29
N GLU A 46 30.85 -1.67 1.05
CA GLU A 46 31.85 -2.06 0.06
C GLU A 46 32.89 -0.96 -0.22
N ALA A 47 32.44 0.31 -0.27
CA ALA A 47 33.33 1.44 -0.44
C ALA A 47 34.25 1.62 0.78
N LEU A 48 33.73 1.47 1.99
CA LEU A 48 34.54 1.51 3.20
C LEU A 48 35.61 0.41 3.15
N ASP A 49 35.26 -0.83 2.83
CA ASP A 49 36.23 -1.94 2.77
C ASP A 49 37.33 -1.78 1.71
N THR A 50 37.10 -0.98 0.66
CA THR A 50 38.00 -0.86 -0.49
C THR A 50 38.83 0.43 -0.51
N LEU A 51 38.36 1.48 0.16
CA LEU A 51 39.02 2.79 0.16
C LEU A 51 40.10 2.87 1.25
N GLU A 52 41.29 3.30 0.84
CA GLU A 52 42.42 3.52 1.74
C GLU A 52 42.81 5.01 1.79
N SER A 53 43.41 5.45 2.89
CA SER A 53 44.03 6.78 2.99
C SER A 53 45.05 7.01 1.86
N GLY A 54 44.98 8.17 1.20
CA GLY A 54 45.75 8.50 0.00
C GLY A 54 45.12 8.03 -1.33
N SER A 55 44.00 7.30 -1.29
CA SER A 55 43.26 6.95 -2.50
C SER A 55 42.75 8.20 -3.21
N THR A 56 42.89 8.22 -4.54
CA THR A 56 42.35 9.29 -5.37
C THR A 56 40.94 8.94 -5.83
N VAL A 57 39.97 9.76 -5.44
CA VAL A 57 38.55 9.61 -5.78
C VAL A 57 38.06 10.73 -6.70
N GLN A 58 36.88 10.56 -7.27
CA GLN A 58 36.18 11.59 -8.05
C GLN A 58 34.87 11.95 -7.36
N VAL A 59 34.71 13.22 -7.02
CA VAL A 59 33.52 13.75 -6.35
C VAL A 59 32.64 14.42 -7.41
N PRO A 60 31.39 13.98 -7.62
CA PRO A 60 30.47 14.62 -8.56
C PRO A 60 30.07 16.02 -8.05
N LEU A 61 30.12 17.01 -8.94
CA LEU A 61 29.68 18.39 -8.64
C LEU A 61 28.32 18.74 -9.27
N GLY A 62 27.77 17.84 -10.10
CA GLY A 62 26.56 18.05 -10.90
C GLY A 62 26.84 18.56 -12.31
N GLY A 63 25.84 18.47 -13.20
CA GLY A 63 25.97 18.89 -14.60
C GLY A 63 27.07 18.15 -15.38
N ASP A 64 27.23 16.85 -15.13
CA ASP A 64 28.27 15.98 -15.69
C ASP A 64 29.72 16.41 -15.35
N ALA A 65 29.91 17.21 -14.28
CA ALA A 65 31.22 17.62 -13.80
C ALA A 65 31.69 16.82 -12.57
N TYR A 66 32.99 16.53 -12.51
CA TYR A 66 33.64 15.76 -11.45
C TYR A 66 34.92 16.46 -10.96
N LEU A 67 35.18 16.40 -9.65
CA LEU A 67 36.39 16.91 -9.01
C LEU A 67 37.27 15.77 -8.53
N ARG A 68 38.55 15.79 -8.87
CA ARG A 68 39.53 14.85 -8.30
C ARG A 68 39.89 15.26 -6.87
N ALA A 69 39.78 14.33 -5.93
CA ALA A 69 40.17 14.52 -4.53
C ALA A 69 41.01 13.33 -4.04
N GLU A 70 41.70 13.52 -2.92
CA GLU A 70 42.48 12.48 -2.24
C GLU A 70 41.90 12.29 -0.83
N ILE A 71 41.68 11.05 -0.43
CA ILE A 71 41.19 10.70 0.91
C ILE A 71 42.30 10.96 1.91
N GLN A 72 42.05 11.81 2.91
CA GLN A 72 43.05 12.15 3.92
C GLN A 72 43.18 11.08 4.99
N ASP A 73 42.04 10.63 5.51
CA ASP A 73 41.95 9.60 6.53
C ASP A 73 40.73 8.72 6.23
N ALA A 74 40.96 7.45 5.90
CA ALA A 74 39.92 6.45 5.69
C ALA A 74 39.56 5.71 6.98
N ASP A 75 40.39 5.84 8.02
CA ASP A 75 40.11 5.23 9.32
C ASP A 75 39.02 6.01 10.07
N GLU A 76 38.74 7.26 9.69
CA GLU A 76 37.78 8.15 10.35
C GLU A 76 36.55 8.40 9.46
N VAL A 77 35.40 7.86 9.87
CA VAL A 77 34.13 7.91 9.11
C VAL A 77 33.06 8.60 9.93
N ILE A 78 32.28 9.49 9.30
CA ILE A 78 31.15 10.16 9.95
C ILE A 78 29.87 9.41 9.57
N VAL A 79 29.25 8.75 10.55
CA VAL A 79 28.02 7.98 10.37
C VAL A 79 26.85 8.71 11.02
N SER A 80 25.71 8.80 10.31
CA SER A 80 24.48 9.37 10.83
C SER A 80 23.86 8.45 11.89
N LEU A 81 23.42 9.04 13.01
CA LEU A 81 22.71 8.33 14.08
C LEU A 81 21.21 8.64 14.09
N GLY A 82 20.72 9.35 13.08
CA GLY A 82 19.34 9.84 13.00
C GLY A 82 19.08 11.09 13.85
N GLY A 83 17.87 11.65 13.71
CA GLY A 83 17.44 12.84 14.47
C GLY A 83 18.28 14.11 14.23
N GLY A 84 19.06 14.15 13.15
CA GLY A 84 19.98 15.24 12.83
C GLY A 84 21.34 15.17 13.54
N TYR A 85 21.69 14.03 14.13
CA TYR A 85 22.99 13.79 14.75
C TYR A 85 23.82 12.81 13.92
N ALA A 86 25.14 12.98 14.00
CA ALA A 86 26.12 12.07 13.43
C ALA A 86 27.29 11.93 14.41
N ALA A 87 27.99 10.80 14.32
CA ALA A 87 29.18 10.54 15.11
C ALA A 87 30.34 10.16 14.20
N GLU A 88 31.53 10.60 14.59
CA GLU A 88 32.80 10.13 14.07
C GLU A 88 33.09 8.76 14.67
N GLN A 89 33.40 7.79 13.82
CA GLN A 89 33.66 6.40 14.17
C GLN A 89 34.87 5.91 13.40
N ASP A 90 35.54 4.90 13.95
CA ASP A 90 36.51 4.15 13.15
C ASP A 90 35.80 3.34 12.05
N GLN A 91 36.54 3.00 10.99
CA GLN A 91 36.03 2.28 9.83
C GLN A 91 35.29 0.97 10.20
N GLU A 92 35.82 0.16 11.11
CA GLU A 92 35.20 -1.10 11.55
C GLU A 92 33.87 -0.82 12.27
N SER A 93 33.87 0.12 13.23
CA SER A 93 32.65 0.54 13.94
C SER A 93 31.60 1.18 13.01
N ALA A 94 32.05 1.84 11.94
CA ALA A 94 31.17 2.43 10.94
C ALA A 94 30.46 1.35 10.11
N VAL A 95 31.18 0.30 9.71
CA VAL A 95 30.59 -0.87 9.06
C VAL A 95 29.58 -1.54 9.98
N ASP A 96 29.95 -1.83 11.23
CA ASP A 96 29.03 -2.43 12.22
C ASP A 96 27.74 -1.58 12.39
N SER A 97 27.88 -0.25 12.42
CA SER A 97 26.74 0.66 12.56
C SER A 97 25.83 0.66 11.32
N LEU A 98 26.41 0.52 10.13
CA LEU A 98 25.68 0.43 8.87
C LEU A 98 24.97 -0.92 8.73
N GLU A 99 25.61 -2.02 9.08
CA GLU A 99 24.99 -3.36 9.13
C GLU A 99 23.81 -3.39 10.12
N HIS A 100 23.95 -2.81 11.31
CA HIS A 100 22.82 -2.70 12.24
C HIS A 100 21.66 -1.86 11.71
N LYS A 101 21.95 -0.85 10.90
CA LYS A 101 20.92 -0.06 10.24
C LYS A 101 20.23 -0.87 9.15
N GLN A 102 20.98 -1.68 8.42
CA GLN A 102 20.47 -2.62 7.41
C GLN A 102 19.50 -3.64 8.04
N ASP A 103 19.92 -4.30 9.13
CA ASP A 103 19.05 -5.22 9.89
C ASP A 103 17.74 -4.53 10.32
N SER A 104 17.82 -3.28 10.79
CA SER A 104 16.64 -2.51 11.21
C SER A 104 15.71 -2.15 10.04
N ILE A 105 16.27 -1.93 8.85
CA ILE A 105 15.52 -1.68 7.62
C ILE A 105 14.80 -2.96 7.20
N GLU A 106 15.49 -4.11 7.21
CA GLU A 106 14.90 -5.41 6.89
C GLU A 106 13.73 -5.74 7.83
N ASP A 107 13.92 -5.59 9.14
CA ASP A 107 12.86 -5.77 10.13
C ASP A 107 11.64 -4.86 9.83
N THR A 108 11.89 -3.61 9.42
CA THR A 108 10.82 -2.65 9.07
C THR A 108 10.09 -3.06 7.80
N ILE A 109 10.80 -3.55 6.78
CA ILE A 109 10.19 -4.06 5.54
C ILE A 109 9.28 -5.25 5.87
N GLU A 110 9.75 -6.22 6.67
CA GLU A 110 8.94 -7.36 7.08
C GLU A 110 7.66 -6.94 7.82
N GLU A 111 7.74 -5.93 8.70
CA GLU A 111 6.57 -5.37 9.39
C GLU A 111 5.55 -4.75 8.40
N LEU A 112 6.03 -4.01 7.39
CA LEU A 112 5.19 -3.39 6.37
C LEU A 112 4.56 -4.41 5.42
N GLU A 113 5.28 -5.46 5.05
CA GLU A 113 4.74 -6.57 4.24
C GLU A 113 3.59 -7.28 4.97
N VAL A 114 3.74 -7.52 6.28
CA VAL A 114 2.66 -8.07 7.10
C VAL A 114 1.45 -7.13 7.15
N GLU A 115 1.67 -5.81 7.23
CA GLU A 115 0.59 -4.82 7.18
C GLU A 115 -0.17 -4.88 5.84
N ILE A 116 0.54 -5.04 4.72
CA ILE A 116 -0.10 -5.25 3.41
C ILE A 116 -0.95 -6.53 3.42
N GLU A 117 -0.44 -7.65 3.93
CA GLU A 117 -1.20 -8.90 4.01
C GLU A 117 -2.49 -8.74 4.82
N GLU A 118 -2.44 -8.02 5.94
CA GLU A 118 -3.63 -7.73 6.76
C GLU A 118 -4.67 -6.87 6.00
N LEU A 119 -4.22 -5.89 5.23
CA LEU A 119 -5.09 -5.05 4.39
C LEU A 119 -5.71 -5.82 3.21
N GLU A 120 -4.97 -6.76 2.62
CA GLU A 120 -5.47 -7.65 1.58
C GLU A 120 -6.57 -8.59 2.12
N ASP A 121 -6.36 -9.14 3.31
CA ASP A 121 -7.37 -9.96 4.01
C ASP A 121 -8.64 -9.15 4.31
N GLU A 122 -8.49 -7.91 4.79
CA GLU A 122 -9.63 -7.00 5.02
C GLU A 122 -10.38 -6.70 3.71
N THR A 123 -9.64 -6.47 2.62
CA THR A 123 -10.19 -6.26 1.28
C THR A 123 -11.05 -7.44 0.84
N GLU A 124 -10.56 -8.68 0.99
CA GLU A 124 -11.31 -9.89 0.62
C GLU A 124 -12.64 -9.99 1.39
N ASP A 125 -12.63 -9.63 2.68
CA ASP A 125 -13.81 -9.65 3.53
C ASP A 125 -14.82 -8.55 3.18
N LEU A 126 -14.37 -7.36 2.81
CA LEU A 126 -15.22 -6.27 2.32
C LEU A 126 -15.84 -6.62 0.97
N GLU A 127 -15.10 -7.26 0.07
CA GLU A 127 -15.61 -7.74 -1.21
C GLU A 127 -16.70 -8.80 -1.04
N LYS A 128 -16.49 -9.79 -0.16
CA LYS A 128 -17.50 -10.80 0.19
C LYS A 128 -18.79 -10.14 0.70
N GLN A 129 -18.67 -9.10 1.53
CA GLN A 129 -19.81 -8.33 2.03
C GLN A 129 -20.54 -7.58 0.90
N ALA A 130 -19.80 -6.93 0.01
CA ALA A 130 -20.34 -6.22 -1.14
C ALA A 130 -21.15 -7.18 -2.05
N GLN A 131 -20.59 -8.36 -2.33
CA GLN A 131 -21.27 -9.41 -3.12
C GLN A 131 -22.56 -9.88 -2.44
N ALA A 132 -22.54 -10.11 -1.12
CA ALA A 132 -23.73 -10.52 -0.36
C ALA A 132 -24.85 -9.47 -0.41
N ILE A 133 -24.50 -8.19 -0.32
CA ILE A 133 -25.44 -7.06 -0.44
C ILE A 133 -26.04 -7.04 -1.86
N GLN A 134 -25.21 -7.17 -2.89
CA GLN A 134 -25.67 -7.21 -4.29
C GLN A 134 -26.64 -8.37 -4.54
N GLN A 135 -26.33 -9.58 -4.06
CA GLN A 135 -27.22 -10.74 -4.17
C GLN A 135 -28.57 -10.50 -3.48
N ARG A 136 -28.56 -9.95 -2.26
CA ARG A 136 -29.79 -9.62 -1.51
C ARG A 136 -30.62 -8.58 -2.26
N MET A 137 -29.98 -7.57 -2.87
CA MET A 137 -30.68 -6.56 -3.68
C MET A 137 -31.35 -7.17 -4.92
N GLN A 138 -30.67 -8.06 -5.64
CA GLN A 138 -31.23 -8.74 -6.81
C GLN A 138 -32.46 -9.58 -6.43
N GLN A 139 -32.39 -10.33 -5.33
CA GLN A 139 -33.52 -11.11 -4.81
C GLN A 139 -34.72 -10.20 -4.46
N GLN A 140 -34.46 -9.05 -3.82
CA GLN A 140 -35.53 -8.09 -3.50
C GLN A 140 -36.17 -7.48 -4.75
N GLN A 141 -35.38 -7.17 -5.79
CA GLN A 141 -35.91 -6.67 -7.06
C GLN A 141 -36.80 -7.71 -7.75
N GLN A 142 -36.36 -8.96 -7.81
CA GLN A 142 -37.15 -10.06 -8.40
C GLN A 142 -38.48 -10.24 -7.67
N GLN A 143 -38.48 -10.23 -6.33
CA GLN A 143 -39.72 -10.32 -5.53
C GLN A 143 -40.67 -9.14 -5.79
N GLN A 144 -40.14 -7.92 -5.95
CA GLN A 144 -40.96 -6.76 -6.29
C GLN A 144 -41.57 -6.86 -7.69
N MET A 145 -40.79 -7.34 -8.68
CA MET A 145 -41.31 -7.58 -10.03
C MET A 145 -42.38 -8.66 -10.04
N SER A 146 -42.18 -9.79 -9.36
CA SER A 146 -43.20 -10.84 -9.25
C SER A 146 -44.48 -10.35 -8.57
N LYS A 147 -44.38 -9.52 -7.52
CA LYS A 147 -45.55 -8.88 -6.89
C LYS A 147 -46.26 -7.91 -7.83
N MET A 148 -45.54 -7.12 -8.61
CA MET A 148 -46.15 -6.24 -9.62
C MET A 148 -46.88 -7.04 -10.71
N GLN A 149 -46.29 -8.13 -11.20
CA GLN A 149 -46.92 -9.00 -12.19
C GLN A 149 -48.20 -9.66 -11.65
N GLN A 150 -48.19 -10.14 -10.39
CA GLN A 150 -49.40 -10.69 -9.75
C GLN A 150 -50.49 -9.64 -9.53
N MET A 151 -50.13 -8.39 -9.22
CA MET A 151 -51.12 -7.30 -9.11
C MET A 151 -51.70 -6.89 -10.47
N GLN A 152 -50.91 -6.96 -11.55
CA GLN A 152 -51.39 -6.70 -12.92
C GLN A 152 -52.29 -7.81 -13.46
N THR A 153 -51.98 -9.08 -13.17
CA THR A 153 -52.86 -10.20 -13.58
C THR A 153 -54.15 -10.24 -12.76
N ALA A 154 -54.09 -9.96 -11.45
CA ALA A 154 -55.29 -9.88 -10.59
C ALA A 154 -56.24 -8.74 -11.01
N THR A 155 -55.70 -7.58 -11.42
CA THR A 155 -56.52 -6.46 -11.92
C THR A 155 -57.11 -6.74 -13.31
N ALA A 156 -56.38 -7.44 -14.19
CA ALA A 156 -56.90 -7.85 -15.50
C ALA A 156 -58.03 -8.90 -15.40
N THR A 157 -57.88 -9.94 -14.57
CA THR A 157 -58.92 -10.98 -14.37
C THR A 157 -60.17 -10.43 -13.69
N SER A 158 -60.04 -9.46 -12.78
CA SER A 158 -61.19 -8.83 -12.13
C SER A 158 -62.00 -7.92 -13.05
N ASN A 159 -61.41 -7.40 -14.13
CA ASN A 159 -62.12 -6.53 -15.08
C ASN A 159 -62.87 -7.35 -16.15
N ASP A 160 -62.33 -8.51 -16.54
CA ASP A 160 -62.95 -9.44 -17.50
C ASP A 160 -64.21 -10.10 -16.93
N GLN A 161 -64.22 -10.45 -15.64
CA GLN A 161 -65.41 -11.00 -14.95
C GLN A 161 -66.56 -10.00 -14.78
N ARG A 162 -66.31 -8.68 -14.85
CA ARG A 162 -67.37 -7.65 -14.79
C ARG A 162 -68.04 -7.39 -16.14
N LEU A 163 -67.37 -7.70 -17.24
CA LEU A 163 -67.89 -7.52 -18.61
C LEU A 163 -68.74 -8.70 -19.09
N GLN A 164 -68.64 -9.87 -18.45
CA GLN A 164 -69.45 -11.05 -18.77
C GLN A 164 -70.77 -11.15 -17.98
N SER A 165 -71.05 -10.22 -17.07
CA SER A 165 -72.23 -10.24 -16.18
C SER A 165 -73.34 -9.23 -16.55
N THR A 166 -73.33 -8.68 -17.76
CA THR A 166 -74.38 -7.83 -18.34
C THR A 166 -74.88 -8.41 -19.63
#